data_AF-A0A183BVU3-F1
#
_entry.id   AF-A0A183BVU3-F1
#
_cell.length_a   1.000
_cell.length_b   1.000
_cell.length_c   1.000
_cell.angle_alpha   90.00
_cell.angle_beta   90.00
_cell.angle_gamma   90.00
#
_symmetry.space_group_name_H-M   'P 1'
#
loop_
_entity.id
_entity.type
_entity.pdbx_description
1 polymer ?
#
loop_
_entity_poly.entity_id
_entity_poly.type
_entity_poly.pdbx_seq_one_letter_code
_entity_poly.pdbx_strand_id
1 'polypeptide(L)'
;MRDTKPNKPLTKSKEMLSGREIIEDFVLLRPGSMDKYQQLCSALNTYELWSEESRTSFLSQFMDSFDILDVNCSELVHKLCKIRWHTVPSKMLPDFVNLLSALAITHVHHISLVFTAFVDHFSPVVDSNGHTNSDASQSTAVGEQFQESLYALAHHSIRNVVSCNPLSNRVLLKCFVKRFPHIKQPTPKLLAFIRNLLHFADWIDDEEIASEIWSLIVEKLLQIEALSSEFQDEQRLSFSSHLADHSKPKFGKKTTDTEGDSMGEKLDALVALVLTFLGDGDSSKLAVIGDEVRTSFLRLMRRFSRRRLSSTAESKDGSETENVESLPVDEGYEEELMATGL
;
A
#
# COMPACT_ATOMS: atom_id res chain seq x y z
N MET A 1 -4.74 76.06 -31.81
CA MET A 1 -5.28 75.35 -30.63
C MET A 1 -5.86 74.01 -31.05
N ARG A 2 -5.05 72.95 -31.03
CA ARG A 2 -5.49 71.56 -30.93
C ARG A 2 -4.43 70.84 -30.10
N ASP A 3 -4.74 70.67 -28.83
CA ASP A 3 -3.89 69.98 -27.86
C ASP A 3 -3.90 68.48 -28.14
N THR A 4 -2.80 67.96 -28.65
CA THR A 4 -2.48 66.54 -28.65
C THR A 4 -1.91 66.17 -27.28
N LYS A 5 -2.76 65.56 -26.43
CA LYS A 5 -2.31 64.91 -25.19
C LYS A 5 -1.35 63.76 -25.54
N PRO A 6 -0.22 63.61 -24.83
CA PRO A 6 0.65 62.46 -25.02
C PRO A 6 0.02 61.21 -24.40
N ASN A 7 -0.03 60.17 -25.21
CA ASN A 7 -0.50 58.83 -24.89
C ASN A 7 0.43 58.22 -23.80
N LYS A 8 -0.12 57.92 -22.62
CA LYS A 8 0.58 57.13 -21.59
C LYS A 8 0.84 55.73 -22.15
N PRO A 9 2.06 55.17 -22.06
CA PRO A 9 2.28 53.79 -22.49
C PRO A 9 1.52 52.83 -21.56
N LEU A 10 0.90 51.85 -22.21
CA LEU A 10 0.15 50.76 -21.60
C LEU A 10 0.95 50.12 -20.46
N THR A 11 0.24 49.92 -19.35
CA THR A 11 0.62 49.08 -18.23
C THR A 11 1.21 47.76 -18.73
N LYS A 12 2.47 47.48 -18.37
CA LYS A 12 3.11 46.18 -18.55
C LYS A 12 2.20 45.12 -17.94
N SER A 13 1.58 44.31 -18.79
CA SER A 13 0.99 43.04 -18.39
C SER A 13 2.09 42.26 -17.66
N LYS A 14 1.88 42.01 -16.37
CA LYS A 14 2.75 41.18 -15.55
C LYS A 14 2.71 39.79 -16.18
N GLU A 15 3.69 39.46 -17.02
CA GLU A 15 3.83 38.12 -17.62
C GLU A 15 3.76 37.12 -16.47
N MET A 16 2.72 36.29 -16.47
CA MET A 16 2.60 35.19 -15.54
C MET A 16 3.64 34.16 -15.97
N LEU A 17 4.77 34.16 -15.29
CA LEU A 17 5.83 33.17 -15.49
C LEU A 17 5.24 31.77 -15.30
N SER A 18 5.56 30.89 -16.23
CA SER A 18 5.23 29.46 -16.16
C SER A 18 5.97 28.79 -14.99
N GLY A 19 5.40 27.72 -14.44
CA GLY A 19 6.04 26.89 -13.42
C GLY A 19 7.46 26.43 -13.83
N ARG A 20 7.66 26.09 -15.10
CA ARG A 20 8.98 25.76 -15.66
C ARG A 20 9.95 26.93 -15.58
N GLU A 21 9.53 28.12 -16.00
CA GLU A 21 10.37 29.32 -15.98
C GLU A 21 10.77 29.72 -14.55
N ILE A 22 9.87 29.53 -13.58
CA ILE A 22 10.17 29.74 -12.15
C ILE A 22 11.26 28.78 -11.68
N ILE A 23 11.22 27.51 -12.09
CA ILE A 23 12.26 26.53 -11.76
C ILE A 23 13.59 26.89 -12.43
N GLU A 24 13.57 27.25 -13.71
CA GLU A 24 14.78 27.65 -14.45
C GLU A 24 15.43 28.90 -13.82
N ASP A 25 14.64 29.92 -13.48
CA ASP A 25 15.12 31.11 -12.77
C ASP A 25 15.71 30.77 -11.39
N PHE A 26 15.15 29.77 -10.70
CA PHE A 26 15.65 29.29 -9.41
C PHE A 26 16.97 28.55 -9.55
N VAL A 27 17.07 27.61 -10.49
CA VAL A 27 18.31 26.84 -10.76
C VAL A 27 19.44 27.76 -11.23
N LEU A 28 19.11 28.80 -12.01
CA LEU A 28 20.07 29.83 -12.46
C LEU A 28 20.38 30.88 -11.39
N LEU A 29 19.84 30.75 -10.16
CA LEU A 29 20.06 31.66 -9.04
C LEU A 29 19.76 33.14 -9.37
N ARG A 30 18.73 33.38 -10.20
CA ARG A 30 18.35 34.76 -10.56
C ARG A 30 17.79 35.52 -9.35
N PRO A 31 18.06 36.83 -9.23
CA PRO A 31 17.56 37.62 -8.10
C PRO A 31 16.03 37.57 -7.99
N GLY A 32 15.51 37.25 -6.81
CA GLY A 32 14.07 37.16 -6.54
C GLY A 32 13.38 35.89 -7.03
N SER A 33 14.11 34.90 -7.56
CA SER A 33 13.54 33.59 -7.96
C SER A 33 13.21 32.70 -6.76
N MET A 34 13.98 32.81 -5.67
CA MET A 34 13.77 32.04 -4.44
C MET A 34 12.36 32.26 -3.84
N ASP A 35 11.90 33.50 -3.76
CA ASP A 35 10.57 33.81 -3.23
C ASP A 35 9.45 33.20 -4.10
N LYS A 36 9.62 33.22 -5.42
CA LYS A 36 8.66 32.62 -6.37
C LYS A 36 8.67 31.09 -6.25
N TYR A 37 9.85 30.48 -6.12
CA TYR A 37 9.99 29.04 -5.91
C TYR A 37 9.35 28.58 -4.59
N GLN A 38 9.54 29.34 -3.50
CA GLN A 38 8.88 29.06 -2.22
C GLN A 38 7.37 29.24 -2.29
N GLN A 39 6.87 30.25 -3.03
CA GLN A 39 5.44 30.40 -3.31
C GLN A 39 4.90 29.20 -4.08
N LEU A 40 5.64 28.72 -5.09
CA LEU A 40 5.29 27.53 -5.86
C LEU A 40 5.20 26.28 -4.96
N CYS A 41 6.21 26.06 -4.12
CA CYS A 41 6.22 24.97 -3.13
C CYS A 41 5.08 25.12 -2.11
N SER A 42 4.73 26.33 -1.72
CA SER A 42 3.64 26.59 -0.78
C SER A 42 2.27 26.35 -1.41
N ALA A 43 2.11 26.66 -2.69
CA ALA A 43 0.88 26.45 -3.44
C ALA A 43 0.48 24.96 -3.46
N LEU A 44 1.46 24.06 -3.61
CA LEU A 44 1.26 22.61 -3.56
C LEU A 44 0.67 22.11 -2.24
N ASN A 45 0.86 22.81 -1.12
CA ASN A 45 0.23 22.42 0.15
C ASN A 45 -1.30 22.57 0.12
N THR A 46 -1.83 23.40 -0.78
CA THR A 46 -3.27 23.65 -0.95
C THR A 46 -3.85 23.00 -2.21
N TYR A 47 -3.04 22.23 -2.94
CA TYR A 47 -3.40 21.65 -4.24
C TYR A 47 -4.71 20.88 -4.24
N GLU A 48 -4.96 20.10 -3.17
CA GLU A 48 -6.15 19.25 -3.06
C GLU A 48 -7.45 20.04 -2.93
N LEU A 49 -7.38 21.32 -2.53
CA LEU A 49 -8.54 22.21 -2.35
C LEU A 49 -8.91 22.94 -3.66
N TRP A 50 -8.10 22.82 -4.70
CA TRP A 50 -8.30 23.56 -5.94
C TRP A 50 -9.36 22.91 -6.85
N SER A 51 -9.94 23.72 -7.73
CA SER A 51 -10.79 23.19 -8.80
C SER A 51 -10.00 22.26 -9.72
N GLU A 52 -10.69 21.35 -10.39
CA GLU A 52 -10.06 20.40 -11.32
C GLU A 52 -9.33 21.11 -12.47
N GLU A 53 -9.91 22.21 -12.98
CA GLU A 53 -9.30 23.06 -14.02
C GLU A 53 -7.98 23.68 -13.55
N SER A 54 -7.95 24.23 -12.33
CA SER A 54 -6.73 24.82 -11.76
C SER A 54 -5.65 23.76 -11.50
N ARG A 55 -6.05 22.56 -11.03
CA ARG A 55 -5.14 21.41 -10.86
C ARG A 55 -4.52 20.97 -12.18
N THR A 56 -5.34 20.89 -13.22
CA THR A 56 -4.91 20.52 -14.58
C THR A 56 -3.93 21.54 -15.14
N SER A 57 -4.30 22.83 -15.11
CA SER A 57 -3.48 23.92 -15.62
C SER A 57 -2.18 24.10 -14.83
N PHE A 58 -2.17 23.77 -13.54
CA PHE A 58 -0.96 23.79 -12.73
C PHE A 58 -0.02 22.63 -13.10
N LEU A 59 -0.52 21.39 -13.11
CA LEU A 59 0.32 20.22 -13.41
C LEU A 59 0.86 20.24 -14.83
N SER A 60 0.09 20.72 -15.81
CA SER A 60 0.54 20.78 -17.20
C SER A 60 1.82 21.60 -17.40
N GLN A 61 2.09 22.57 -16.51
CA GLN A 61 3.31 23.38 -16.57
C GLN A 61 4.59 22.59 -16.23
N PHE A 62 4.47 21.42 -15.59
CA PHE A 62 5.60 20.62 -15.12
C PHE A 62 5.85 19.35 -15.93
N MET A 63 4.94 18.96 -16.82
CA MET A 63 4.99 17.65 -17.50
C MET A 63 6.30 17.42 -18.27
N ASP A 64 6.84 18.47 -18.88
CA ASP A 64 8.09 18.41 -19.65
C ASP A 64 9.30 18.97 -18.89
N SER A 65 9.20 19.14 -17.57
CA SER A 65 10.22 19.82 -16.74
C SER A 65 11.09 18.86 -15.91
N PHE A 66 11.04 17.55 -16.18
CA PHE A 66 11.86 16.58 -15.42
C PHE A 66 13.36 16.79 -15.58
N ASP A 67 13.79 17.36 -16.70
CA ASP A 67 15.19 17.66 -17.03
C ASP A 67 15.79 18.71 -16.09
N ILE A 68 15.00 19.71 -15.69
CA ILE A 68 15.44 20.83 -14.84
C ILE A 68 15.22 20.61 -13.32
N LEU A 69 14.51 19.55 -12.93
CA LEU A 69 14.21 19.22 -11.52
C LEU A 69 15.38 18.49 -10.83
N ASP A 70 16.51 19.20 -10.73
CA ASP A 70 17.74 18.69 -10.13
C ASP A 70 17.69 18.54 -8.60
N VAL A 71 18.85 18.31 -7.97
CA VAL A 71 18.98 18.18 -6.50
C VAL A 71 18.54 19.44 -5.74
N ASN A 72 18.70 20.63 -6.33
CA ASN A 72 18.30 21.90 -5.72
C ASN A 72 16.77 22.00 -5.63
N CYS A 73 16.06 21.29 -6.50
CA CYS A 73 14.61 21.25 -6.54
C CYS A 73 13.98 20.16 -5.66
N SER A 74 14.73 19.57 -4.72
CA SER A 74 14.30 18.48 -3.85
C SER A 74 13.02 18.78 -3.06
N GLU A 75 12.80 20.02 -2.59
CA GLU A 75 11.58 20.38 -1.86
C GLU A 75 10.33 20.30 -2.76
N LEU A 76 10.43 20.85 -3.98
CA LEU A 76 9.35 20.80 -4.96
C LEU A 76 9.04 19.37 -5.37
N VAL A 77 10.08 18.58 -5.68
CA VAL A 77 9.94 17.15 -6.03
C VAL A 77 9.27 16.38 -4.90
N HIS A 78 9.68 16.61 -3.65
CA HIS A 78 9.07 15.98 -2.49
C HIS A 78 7.59 16.32 -2.35
N LYS A 79 7.21 17.56 -2.65
CA LYS A 79 5.80 17.99 -2.61
C LYS A 79 4.99 17.40 -3.75
N LEU A 80 5.55 17.31 -4.96
CA LEU A 80 4.93 16.62 -6.10
C LEU A 80 4.70 15.14 -5.78
N CYS A 81 5.70 14.46 -5.22
CA CYS A 81 5.60 13.06 -4.80
C CYS A 81 4.55 12.81 -3.70
N LYS A 82 4.16 13.85 -2.95
CA LYS A 82 3.13 13.76 -1.90
C LYS A 82 1.69 13.97 -2.38
N ILE A 83 1.49 14.36 -3.64
CA ILE A 83 0.15 14.53 -4.21
C ILE A 83 -0.54 13.16 -4.24
N ARG A 84 -1.73 13.06 -3.65
CA ARG A 84 -2.53 11.83 -3.67
C ARG A 84 -3.08 11.61 -5.07
N TRP A 85 -2.83 10.44 -5.68
CA TRP A 85 -3.16 10.21 -7.10
C TRP A 85 -4.66 10.30 -7.41
N HIS A 86 -5.53 9.96 -6.46
CA HIS A 86 -6.98 10.11 -6.64
C HIS A 86 -7.45 11.58 -6.69
N THR A 87 -6.60 12.53 -6.28
CA THR A 87 -6.88 13.97 -6.41
C THR A 87 -6.36 14.55 -7.73
N VAL A 88 -5.57 13.79 -8.49
CA VAL A 88 -5.10 14.20 -9.80
C VAL A 88 -6.23 13.98 -10.82
N PRO A 89 -6.53 14.95 -11.69
CA PRO A 89 -7.53 14.77 -12.75
C PRO A 89 -7.22 13.53 -13.58
N SER A 90 -8.22 12.65 -13.81
CA SER A 90 -8.00 11.33 -14.42
C SER A 90 -7.31 11.38 -15.80
N LYS A 91 -7.53 12.47 -16.55
CA LYS A 91 -6.89 12.70 -17.86
C LYS A 91 -5.38 12.97 -17.76
N MET A 92 -4.93 13.55 -16.64
CA MET A 92 -3.54 13.94 -16.40
C MET A 92 -2.77 12.91 -15.58
N LEU A 93 -3.45 11.97 -14.93
CA LEU A 93 -2.83 11.03 -14.01
C LEU A 93 -1.72 10.19 -14.68
N PRO A 94 -1.91 9.59 -15.88
CA PRO A 94 -0.84 8.84 -16.53
C PRO A 94 0.39 9.70 -16.83
N ASP A 95 0.18 10.93 -17.32
CA ASP A 95 1.28 11.86 -17.66
C ASP A 95 2.03 12.31 -16.40
N PHE A 96 1.30 12.56 -15.31
CA PHE A 96 1.90 12.90 -14.02
C PHE A 96 2.76 11.76 -13.47
N VAL A 97 2.29 10.51 -13.58
CA VAL A 97 3.08 9.36 -13.11
C VAL A 97 4.26 9.08 -14.05
N ASN A 98 4.12 9.34 -15.34
CA ASN A 98 5.24 9.29 -16.30
C ASN A 98 6.30 10.35 -15.98
N LEU A 99 5.90 11.56 -15.60
CA LEU A 99 6.80 12.60 -15.10
C LEU A 99 7.60 12.09 -13.88
N LEU A 100 6.94 11.50 -12.88
CA LEU A 100 7.62 10.95 -11.70
C LEU A 100 8.59 9.81 -12.08
N SER A 101 8.18 8.95 -13.02
CA SER A 101 9.03 7.85 -13.51
C SER A 101 10.26 8.38 -14.24
N ALA A 102 10.10 9.36 -15.14
CA ALA A 102 11.19 10.02 -15.85
C ALA A 102 12.15 10.72 -14.88
N LEU A 103 11.61 11.32 -13.80
CA LEU A 103 12.41 11.93 -12.75
C LEU A 103 13.26 10.90 -12.01
N ALA A 104 12.71 9.75 -11.63
CA ALA A 104 13.44 8.67 -10.97
C ALA A 104 14.54 8.06 -11.87
N ILE A 105 14.28 7.95 -13.17
CA ILE A 105 15.23 7.43 -14.17
C ILE A 105 16.38 8.42 -14.39
N THR A 106 16.06 9.70 -14.54
CA THR A 106 17.04 10.74 -14.89
C THR A 106 17.85 11.18 -13.67
N HIS A 107 17.19 11.36 -12.52
CA HIS A 107 17.76 11.95 -11.31
C HIS A 107 17.76 10.94 -10.16
N VAL A 108 18.82 10.13 -10.09
CA VAL A 108 18.98 9.06 -9.08
C VAL A 108 18.79 9.55 -7.64
N HIS A 109 19.11 10.80 -7.33
CA HIS A 109 18.90 11.42 -6.01
C HIS A 109 17.43 11.38 -5.56
N HIS A 110 16.49 11.47 -6.50
CA HIS A 110 15.04 11.51 -6.21
C HIS A 110 14.40 10.12 -6.20
N ILE A 111 15.13 9.06 -6.57
CA ILE A 111 14.57 7.71 -6.77
C ILE A 111 13.87 7.16 -5.52
N SER A 112 14.44 7.41 -4.34
CA SER A 112 13.84 6.97 -3.07
C SER A 112 12.53 7.71 -2.77
N LEU A 113 12.44 9.00 -3.11
CA LEU A 113 11.22 9.78 -2.93
C LEU A 113 10.12 9.28 -3.86
N VAL A 114 10.46 9.06 -5.14
CA VAL A 114 9.52 8.57 -6.15
C VAL A 114 9.03 7.17 -5.82
N PHE A 115 9.93 6.23 -5.47
CA PHE A 115 9.50 4.89 -5.05
C PHE A 115 8.63 4.92 -3.81
N THR A 116 8.94 5.80 -2.84
CA THR A 116 8.08 5.96 -1.67
C THR A 116 6.67 6.39 -2.07
N ALA A 117 6.54 7.32 -3.03
CA ALA A 117 5.25 7.74 -3.56
C ALA A 117 4.50 6.61 -4.29
N PHE A 118 5.21 5.79 -5.09
CA PHE A 118 4.58 4.66 -5.78
C PHE A 118 4.09 3.59 -4.79
N VAL A 119 4.93 3.25 -3.81
CA VAL A 119 4.60 2.25 -2.77
C VAL A 119 3.46 2.71 -1.87
N ASP A 120 3.29 4.02 -1.63
CA ASP A 120 2.15 4.54 -0.87
C ASP A 120 0.80 4.16 -1.50
N HIS A 121 0.76 3.96 -2.83
CA HIS A 121 -0.43 3.57 -3.56
C HIS A 121 -0.67 2.05 -3.55
N PHE A 122 0.17 1.24 -2.89
CA PHE A 122 -0.11 -0.18 -2.67
C PHE A 122 -1.18 -0.41 -1.58
N SER A 123 -1.53 0.63 -0.82
CA SER A 123 -2.63 0.63 0.13
C SER A 123 -3.88 1.28 -0.47
N PRO A 124 -5.09 0.78 -0.16
CA PRO A 124 -6.33 1.34 -0.64
C PRO A 124 -6.56 2.71 -0.04
N VAL A 125 -7.18 3.59 -0.82
CA VAL A 125 -7.71 4.85 -0.31
C VAL A 125 -8.94 4.51 0.53
N VAL A 126 -8.82 4.66 1.85
CA VAL A 126 -9.91 4.44 2.80
C VAL A 126 -10.45 5.79 3.24
N ASP A 127 -11.77 5.96 3.17
CA ASP A 127 -12.42 7.16 3.69
C ASP A 127 -12.30 7.17 5.21
N SER A 128 -11.84 8.31 5.75
CA SER A 128 -11.76 8.52 7.20
C SER A 128 -13.13 8.77 7.85
N ASN A 129 -14.20 8.81 7.05
CA ASN A 129 -15.56 8.95 7.53
C ASN A 129 -16.12 7.55 7.82
N GLY A 130 -15.92 7.09 9.05
CA GLY A 130 -16.40 5.81 9.59
C GLY A 130 -17.92 5.67 9.66
N HIS A 131 -18.61 5.78 8.54
CA HIS A 131 -19.96 5.26 8.39
C HIS A 131 -19.86 3.89 7.71
N THR A 132 -19.50 2.90 8.53
CA THR A 132 -19.80 1.49 8.28
C THR A 132 -21.31 1.34 8.28
N ASN A 133 -21.95 1.68 7.15
CA ASN A 133 -23.26 1.12 6.88
C ASN A 133 -23.07 -0.39 6.75
N SER A 134 -23.82 -1.10 7.57
CA SER A 134 -23.75 -2.51 7.93
C SER A 134 -24.14 -3.46 6.80
N ASP A 135 -23.67 -3.24 5.57
CA ASP A 135 -23.89 -4.14 4.44
C ASP A 135 -22.57 -4.34 3.67
N ALA A 136 -21.89 -5.43 4.03
CA ALA A 136 -20.98 -6.26 3.24
C ALA A 136 -20.55 -5.75 1.85
N SER A 137 -19.90 -4.60 1.77
CA SER A 137 -19.15 -4.18 0.60
C SER A 137 -17.97 -3.35 1.06
N GLN A 138 -16.78 -3.94 0.91
CA GLN A 138 -15.47 -3.35 1.14
C GLN A 138 -15.21 -2.21 0.14
N SER A 139 -16.07 -1.19 0.15
CA SER A 139 -16.07 -0.13 -0.84
C SER A 139 -14.90 0.81 -0.54
N THR A 140 -13.85 0.72 -1.34
CA THR A 140 -12.76 1.72 -1.36
C THR A 140 -13.35 3.10 -1.62
N ALA A 141 -12.76 4.15 -1.04
CA ALA A 141 -13.24 5.54 -1.15
C ALA A 141 -13.50 6.02 -2.59
N VAL A 142 -12.77 5.46 -3.55
CA VAL A 142 -12.74 5.91 -4.95
C VAL A 142 -13.37 4.89 -5.91
N GLY A 143 -13.95 3.80 -5.38
CA GLY A 143 -14.48 2.68 -6.15
C GLY A 143 -13.42 1.65 -6.55
N GLU A 144 -13.82 0.38 -6.58
CA GLU A 144 -12.93 -0.77 -6.75
C GLU A 144 -12.15 -0.74 -8.08
N GLN A 145 -12.84 -0.48 -9.19
CA GLN A 145 -12.20 -0.42 -10.52
C GLN A 145 -11.15 0.68 -10.61
N PHE A 146 -11.42 1.84 -10.01
CA PHE A 146 -10.45 2.93 -10.02
C PHE A 146 -9.26 2.60 -9.13
N GLN A 147 -9.49 2.02 -7.95
CA GLN A 147 -8.42 1.56 -7.07
C GLN A 147 -7.52 0.51 -7.75
N GLU A 148 -8.09 -0.42 -8.51
CA GLU A 148 -7.31 -1.40 -9.28
C GLU A 148 -6.47 -0.72 -10.38
N SER A 149 -7.02 0.30 -11.03
CA SER A 149 -6.25 1.08 -12.01
C SER A 149 -5.06 1.83 -11.38
N LEU A 150 -5.21 2.31 -10.13
CA LEU A 150 -4.09 2.90 -9.38
C LEU A 150 -3.01 1.86 -9.04
N TYR A 151 -3.40 0.65 -8.64
CA TYR A 151 -2.43 -0.43 -8.38
C TYR A 151 -1.68 -0.81 -9.66
N ALA A 152 -2.40 -1.00 -10.78
CA ALA A 152 -1.79 -1.30 -12.07
C ALA A 152 -0.82 -0.20 -12.51
N LEU A 153 -1.19 1.07 -12.32
CA LEU A 153 -0.34 2.20 -12.64
C LEU A 153 0.93 2.22 -11.77
N ALA A 154 0.80 2.00 -10.45
CA ALA A 154 1.95 1.94 -9.56
C ALA A 154 2.91 0.79 -9.93
N HIS A 155 2.39 -0.41 -10.22
CA HIS A 155 3.19 -1.54 -10.69
C HIS A 155 3.89 -1.25 -12.01
N HIS A 156 3.18 -0.70 -12.98
CA HIS A 156 3.74 -0.34 -14.28
C HIS A 156 4.90 0.66 -14.13
N SER A 157 4.72 1.70 -13.31
CA SER A 157 5.74 2.73 -13.10
C SER A 157 6.95 2.23 -12.33
N ILE A 158 6.74 1.40 -11.30
CA ILE A 158 7.85 0.73 -10.61
C ILE A 158 8.64 -0.14 -11.59
N ARG A 159 7.94 -0.96 -12.39
CA ARG A 159 8.58 -1.80 -13.41
C ARG A 159 9.40 -0.97 -14.39
N ASN A 160 8.84 0.11 -14.92
CA ASN A 160 9.53 1.01 -15.84
C ASN A 160 10.86 1.53 -15.25
N VAL A 161 10.82 2.07 -14.02
CA VAL A 161 12.02 2.59 -13.35
C VAL A 161 13.04 1.49 -13.08
N VAL A 162 12.61 0.32 -12.61
CA VAL A 162 13.48 -0.82 -12.32
C VAL A 162 14.13 -1.37 -13.59
N SER A 163 13.38 -1.47 -14.70
CA SER A 163 13.92 -1.92 -15.99
C SER A 163 15.00 -0.97 -16.53
N CYS A 164 14.88 0.34 -16.27
CA CYS A 164 15.90 1.32 -16.63
C CYS A 164 17.09 1.35 -15.64
N ASN A 165 16.86 1.04 -14.37
CA ASN A 165 17.88 1.03 -13.33
C ASN A 165 17.72 -0.17 -12.37
N PRO A 166 18.26 -1.34 -12.73
CA PRO A 166 18.09 -2.57 -11.92
C PRO A 166 18.67 -2.46 -10.49
N LEU A 167 19.74 -1.66 -10.31
CA LEU A 167 20.35 -1.43 -8.99
C LEU A 167 19.41 -0.71 -8.01
N SER A 168 18.37 -0.06 -8.53
CA SER A 168 17.37 0.64 -7.72
C SER A 168 16.48 -0.31 -6.91
N ASN A 169 16.44 -1.62 -7.22
CA ASN A 169 15.67 -2.62 -6.49
C ASN A 169 15.95 -2.62 -4.98
N ARG A 170 17.20 -2.40 -4.57
CA ARG A 170 17.56 -2.33 -3.14
C ARG A 170 17.01 -1.08 -2.45
N VAL A 171 16.82 0.02 -3.19
CA VAL A 171 16.16 1.22 -2.68
C VAL A 171 14.66 0.97 -2.56
N LEU A 172 14.06 0.35 -3.57
CA LEU A 172 12.65 -0.01 -3.57
C LEU A 172 12.29 -0.95 -2.42
N LEU A 173 13.13 -1.96 -2.14
CA LEU A 173 12.95 -2.87 -1.02
C LEU A 173 12.91 -2.14 0.33
N LYS A 174 13.81 -1.17 0.54
CA LYS A 174 13.79 -0.32 1.74
C LYS A 174 12.49 0.50 1.83
N CYS A 175 11.94 0.94 0.70
CA CYS A 175 10.65 1.61 0.67
C CYS A 175 9.51 0.67 1.09
N PHE A 176 9.48 -0.59 0.62
CA PHE A 176 8.48 -1.57 1.05
C PHE A 176 8.52 -1.84 2.55
N VAL A 177 9.70 -2.07 3.12
CA VAL A 177 9.86 -2.28 4.57
C VAL A 177 9.37 -1.07 5.36
N LYS A 178 9.75 0.14 4.95
CA LYS A 178 9.38 1.39 5.64
C LYS A 178 7.89 1.73 5.53
N ARG A 179 7.27 1.37 4.41
CA ARG A 179 5.86 1.69 4.12
C ARG A 179 4.89 0.57 4.46
N PHE A 180 5.39 -0.57 4.93
CA PHE A 180 4.53 -1.68 5.34
C PHE A 180 3.49 -1.19 6.37
N PRO A 181 2.18 -1.40 6.14
CA PRO A 181 1.15 -0.91 7.04
C PRO A 181 1.33 -1.46 8.46
N HIS A 182 1.16 -0.59 9.45
CA HIS A 182 1.23 -1.03 10.85
C HIS A 182 0.16 -2.10 11.12
N ILE A 183 0.49 -3.13 11.89
CA ILE A 183 -0.36 -4.30 12.15
C ILE A 183 -1.76 -3.93 12.70
N LYS A 184 -1.84 -2.83 13.46
CA LYS A 184 -3.11 -2.29 13.99
C LYS A 184 -3.99 -1.57 12.95
N GLN A 185 -3.52 -1.38 11.72
CA GLN A 185 -4.35 -0.80 10.64
C GLN A 185 -5.47 -1.77 10.23
N PRO A 186 -6.52 -1.28 9.54
CA PRO A 186 -7.61 -2.12 9.03
C PRO A 186 -7.09 -3.25 8.15
N THR A 187 -7.71 -4.43 8.25
CA THR A 187 -7.37 -5.63 7.46
C THR A 187 -7.36 -5.37 5.95
N PRO A 188 -8.29 -4.59 5.35
CA PRO A 188 -8.25 -4.29 3.92
C PRO A 188 -6.95 -3.61 3.47
N LYS A 189 -6.33 -2.77 4.31
CA LYS A 189 -5.05 -2.14 3.98
C LYS A 189 -3.90 -3.14 3.94
N LEU A 190 -3.87 -4.06 4.92
CA LEU A 190 -2.85 -5.11 4.97
C LEU A 190 -3.02 -6.10 3.80
N LEU A 191 -4.25 -6.52 3.51
CA LEU A 191 -4.56 -7.43 2.40
C LEU A 191 -4.10 -6.85 1.07
N ALA A 192 -4.51 -5.63 0.75
CA ALA A 192 -4.13 -4.98 -0.50
C ALA A 192 -2.61 -4.77 -0.61
N PHE A 193 -1.94 -4.37 0.48
CA PHE A 193 -0.50 -4.18 0.47
C PHE A 193 0.25 -5.51 0.24
N ILE A 194 -0.13 -6.58 0.95
CA ILE A 194 0.45 -7.91 0.73
C ILE A 194 0.14 -8.43 -0.67
N ARG A 195 -1.09 -8.28 -1.16
CA ARG A 195 -1.47 -8.66 -2.54
C ARG A 195 -0.57 -7.99 -3.56
N ASN A 196 -0.37 -6.68 -3.43
CA ASN A 196 0.50 -5.92 -4.32
C ASN A 196 1.98 -6.33 -4.18
N LEU A 197 2.47 -6.67 -2.98
CA LEU A 197 3.82 -7.23 -2.80
C LEU A 197 3.97 -8.61 -3.45
N LEU A 198 2.96 -9.48 -3.35
CA LEU A 198 2.97 -10.80 -3.98
C LEU A 198 3.04 -10.67 -5.50
N HIS A 199 2.23 -9.79 -6.09
CA HIS A 199 2.33 -9.49 -7.51
C HIS A 199 3.72 -8.95 -7.88
N PHE A 200 4.29 -8.05 -7.06
CA PHE A 200 5.65 -7.56 -7.29
C PHE A 200 6.69 -8.70 -7.29
N ALA A 201 6.61 -9.60 -6.32
CA ALA A 201 7.50 -10.77 -6.23
C ALA A 201 7.32 -11.75 -7.40
N ASP A 202 6.16 -11.77 -8.05
CA ASP A 202 5.86 -12.66 -9.18
C ASP A 202 6.57 -12.24 -10.47
N TRP A 203 6.66 -10.94 -10.73
CA TRP A 203 7.15 -10.43 -12.01
C TRP A 203 8.57 -9.87 -11.96
N ILE A 204 9.17 -9.74 -10.77
CA ILE A 204 10.55 -9.26 -10.64
C ILE A 204 11.52 -10.38 -11.03
N ASP A 205 12.45 -10.09 -11.94
CA ASP A 205 13.43 -11.08 -12.43
C ASP A 205 14.56 -11.37 -11.42
N ASP A 206 14.70 -10.54 -10.38
CA ASP A 206 15.74 -10.67 -9.35
C ASP A 206 15.25 -11.60 -8.23
N GLU A 207 15.67 -12.87 -8.28
CA GLU A 207 15.30 -13.91 -7.32
C GLU A 207 15.66 -13.55 -5.87
N GLU A 208 16.76 -12.83 -5.64
CA GLU A 208 17.16 -12.42 -4.29
C GLU A 208 16.16 -11.42 -3.71
N ILE A 209 15.77 -10.43 -4.51
CA ILE A 209 14.76 -9.44 -4.12
C ILE A 209 13.41 -10.12 -3.89
N ALA A 210 13.00 -11.04 -4.78
CA ALA A 210 11.77 -11.81 -4.59
C ALA A 210 11.79 -12.58 -3.26
N SER A 211 12.91 -13.24 -2.93
CA SER A 211 13.09 -13.96 -1.66
C SER A 211 13.04 -13.02 -0.44
N GLU A 212 13.62 -11.82 -0.52
CA GLU A 212 13.53 -10.82 0.54
C GLU A 212 12.09 -10.30 0.73
N ILE A 213 11.31 -10.14 -0.34
CA ILE A 213 9.88 -9.77 -0.26
C ILE A 213 9.07 -10.87 0.42
N TRP A 214 9.30 -12.14 0.07
CA TRP A 214 8.69 -13.28 0.73
C TRP A 214 9.05 -13.33 2.23
N SER A 215 10.33 -13.09 2.55
CA SER A 215 10.80 -13.01 3.93
C SER A 215 10.05 -11.93 4.70
N LEU A 216 9.89 -10.74 4.12
CA LEU A 216 9.13 -9.64 4.71
C LEU A 216 7.66 -10.03 4.97
N ILE A 217 6.99 -10.66 3.99
CA ILE A 217 5.60 -11.10 4.14
C ILE A 217 5.48 -12.12 5.29
N VAL A 218 6.32 -13.15 5.30
CA VAL A 218 6.29 -14.21 6.32
C VAL A 218 6.61 -13.66 7.71
N GLU A 219 7.60 -12.77 7.83
CA GLU A 219 7.94 -12.10 9.10
C GLU A 219 6.72 -11.34 9.65
N LYS A 220 5.98 -10.63 8.80
CA LYS A 220 4.79 -9.88 9.21
C LYS A 220 3.64 -10.79 9.60
N LEU A 221 3.43 -11.91 8.91
CA LEU A 221 2.43 -12.91 9.31
C LEU A 221 2.76 -13.54 10.66
N LEU A 222 4.03 -13.85 10.93
CA LEU A 222 4.47 -14.38 12.22
C LEU A 222 4.28 -13.36 13.35
N GLN A 223 4.53 -12.08 13.10
CA GLN A 223 4.24 -11.00 14.07
C GLN A 223 2.74 -10.93 14.40
N ILE A 224 1.89 -11.09 13.39
CA ILE A 224 0.43 -11.11 13.58
C ILE A 224 0.01 -12.35 14.38
N GLU A 225 0.58 -13.52 14.07
CA GLU A 225 0.34 -14.77 14.78
C GLU A 225 0.71 -14.68 16.26
N ALA A 226 1.89 -14.13 16.58
CA ALA A 226 2.37 -13.96 17.94
C ALA A 226 1.42 -13.08 18.76
N LEU A 227 1.03 -11.93 18.22
CA LEU A 227 0.05 -11.04 18.86
C LEU A 227 -1.30 -11.73 19.04
N SER A 228 -1.76 -12.48 18.05
CA SER A 228 -3.01 -13.27 18.15
C SER A 228 -2.95 -14.31 19.28
N SER A 229 -1.80 -14.92 19.54
CA SER A 229 -1.62 -15.88 20.64
C SER A 229 -1.65 -15.19 22.01
N GLU A 230 -0.94 -14.07 22.15
CA GLU A 230 -0.89 -13.29 23.39
C GLU A 230 -2.29 -12.81 23.82
N PHE A 231 -3.10 -12.33 22.87
CA PHE A 231 -4.49 -11.93 23.16
C PHE A 231 -5.36 -13.11 23.63
N GLN A 232 -5.15 -14.32 23.10
CA GLN A 232 -5.88 -15.52 23.55
C GLN A 232 -5.47 -15.93 24.97
N ASP A 233 -4.17 -15.84 25.28
CA ASP A 233 -3.65 -16.17 26.61
C ASP A 233 -4.12 -15.18 27.68
N GLU A 234 -4.13 -13.87 27.37
CA GLU A 234 -4.68 -12.84 28.27
C GLU A 234 -6.19 -13.02 28.51
N GLN A 235 -6.96 -13.34 27.46
CA GLN A 235 -8.39 -13.61 27.60
C GLN A 235 -8.64 -14.84 28.48
N ARG A 236 -7.89 -15.93 28.28
CA ARG A 236 -7.98 -17.15 29.12
C ARG A 236 -7.64 -16.87 30.59
N LEU A 237 -6.61 -16.07 30.85
CA LEU A 237 -6.24 -15.67 32.21
C LEU A 237 -7.29 -14.74 32.85
N SER A 238 -7.87 -13.82 32.08
CA SER A 238 -8.93 -12.93 32.57
C SER A 238 -10.24 -13.68 32.88
N PHE A 239 -10.59 -14.67 32.04
CA PHE A 239 -11.75 -15.54 32.24
C PHE A 239 -11.56 -16.44 33.47
N SER A 240 -10.36 -17.03 33.61
CA SER A 240 -9.99 -17.81 34.80
C SER A 240 -10.03 -16.98 36.08
N SER A 241 -9.59 -15.72 36.04
CA SER A 241 -9.69 -14.79 37.18
C SER A 241 -11.13 -14.39 37.48
N HIS A 242 -12.02 -14.33 36.48
CA HIS A 242 -13.43 -14.00 36.68
C HIS A 242 -14.24 -15.14 37.30
N LEU A 243 -13.87 -16.40 37.04
CA LEU A 243 -14.46 -17.57 37.69
C LEU A 243 -14.01 -17.73 39.15
N ALA A 244 -12.87 -17.13 39.52
CA ALA A 244 -12.33 -17.19 40.88
C ALA A 244 -12.87 -16.10 41.83
N ASP A 245 -13.56 -15.07 41.34
CA ASP A 245 -14.01 -13.93 42.15
C ASP A 245 -15.52 -13.64 41.97
N HIS A 246 -16.35 -14.49 42.58
CA HIS A 246 -17.76 -14.19 42.83
C HIS A 246 -17.94 -13.28 44.06
N SER A 247 -17.28 -12.11 44.10
CA SER A 247 -17.72 -11.03 45.00
C SER A 247 -17.22 -9.63 44.60
N LYS A 248 -18.02 -8.94 43.77
CA LYS A 248 -18.35 -7.48 43.76
C LYS A 248 -18.33 -6.85 42.37
N PRO A 249 -19.24 -5.91 42.08
CA PRO A 249 -19.37 -5.28 40.78
C PRO A 249 -18.21 -4.30 40.55
N LYS A 250 -17.51 -4.42 39.42
CA LYS A 250 -16.44 -3.48 39.05
C LYS A 250 -16.94 -2.44 38.05
N PHE A 251 -16.66 -1.21 38.45
CA PHE A 251 -16.72 0.05 37.71
C PHE A 251 -16.04 -0.04 36.34
N GLY A 252 -16.59 0.71 35.39
CA GLY A 252 -16.33 0.61 33.96
C GLY A 252 -14.87 0.72 33.54
N LYS A 253 -14.43 -0.29 32.79
CA LYS A 253 -13.30 -0.20 31.88
C LYS A 253 -13.88 0.19 30.53
N LYS A 254 -13.64 1.43 30.08
CA LYS A 254 -13.92 1.85 28.70
C LYS A 254 -13.18 0.89 27.77
N THR A 255 -13.90 -0.05 27.16
CA THR A 255 -13.50 -0.63 25.89
C THR A 255 -13.50 0.53 24.92
N THR A 256 -12.35 0.82 24.33
CA THR A 256 -12.33 1.56 23.08
C THR A 256 -12.89 0.59 22.06
N ASP A 257 -14.22 0.58 21.95
CA ASP A 257 -14.97 -0.04 20.88
C ASP A 257 -14.53 0.64 19.59
N THR A 258 -13.48 0.09 18.99
CA THR A 258 -13.35 0.09 17.53
C THR A 258 -13.77 -1.33 17.19
N GLU A 259 -14.93 -1.49 16.56
CA GLU A 259 -15.34 -2.75 15.92
C GLU A 259 -14.15 -3.23 15.08
N GLY A 260 -13.37 -4.14 15.65
CA GLY A 260 -12.01 -4.41 15.22
C GLY A 260 -11.91 -5.87 14.95
N ASP A 261 -11.69 -6.22 13.68
CA ASP A 261 -11.35 -7.58 13.23
C ASP A 261 -10.47 -8.24 14.28
N SER A 262 -10.92 -9.39 14.77
CA SER A 262 -10.11 -10.16 15.70
C SER A 262 -8.75 -10.38 15.03
N MET A 263 -7.67 -10.28 15.80
CA MET A 263 -6.33 -10.48 15.28
C MET A 263 -6.18 -11.85 14.59
N GLY A 264 -6.97 -12.84 15.04
CA GLY A 264 -7.12 -14.13 14.39
C GLY A 264 -7.78 -14.04 13.00
N GLU A 265 -8.92 -13.35 12.86
CA GLU A 265 -9.61 -13.17 11.57
C GLU A 265 -8.73 -12.44 10.55
N LYS A 266 -7.97 -11.44 11.01
CA LYS A 266 -6.98 -10.74 10.20
C LYS A 266 -5.88 -11.70 9.71
N LEU A 267 -5.32 -12.52 10.59
CA LEU A 267 -4.32 -13.53 10.20
C LEU A 267 -4.92 -14.51 9.19
N ASP A 268 -6.13 -14.98 9.43
CA ASP A 268 -6.81 -15.95 8.58
C ASP A 268 -7.03 -15.41 7.17
N ALA A 269 -7.47 -14.15 7.05
CA ALA A 269 -7.64 -13.49 5.76
C ALA A 269 -6.30 -13.34 5.01
N LEU A 270 -5.22 -12.96 5.71
CA LEU A 270 -3.91 -12.77 5.09
C LEU A 270 -3.27 -14.10 4.66
N VAL A 271 -3.41 -15.15 5.48
CA VAL A 271 -2.94 -16.50 5.14
C VAL A 271 -3.75 -17.07 3.97
N ALA A 272 -5.07 -16.89 3.96
CA ALA A 272 -5.91 -17.29 2.83
C ALA A 272 -5.47 -16.60 1.54
N LEU A 273 -5.21 -15.29 1.57
CA LEU A 273 -4.69 -14.55 0.41
C LEU A 273 -3.39 -15.14 -0.14
N VAL A 274 -2.41 -15.41 0.74
CA VAL A 274 -1.13 -16.01 0.33
C VAL A 274 -1.33 -17.41 -0.25
N LEU A 275 -2.21 -18.21 0.35
CA LEU A 275 -2.53 -19.54 -0.17
C LEU A 275 -3.23 -19.50 -1.52
N THR A 276 -4.19 -18.60 -1.73
CA THR A 276 -4.83 -18.42 -3.03
C THR A 276 -3.79 -18.04 -4.07
N PHE A 277 -2.89 -17.12 -3.76
CA PHE A 277 -1.82 -16.71 -4.65
C PHE A 277 -0.85 -17.87 -4.99
N LEU A 278 -0.53 -18.72 -4.02
CA LEU A 278 0.31 -19.91 -4.23
C LEU A 278 -0.43 -21.03 -4.98
N GLY A 279 -1.74 -21.18 -4.77
CA GLY A 279 -2.58 -22.18 -5.45
C GLY A 279 -2.86 -21.82 -6.91
N ASP A 280 -2.91 -20.52 -7.22
CA ASP A 280 -2.98 -20.00 -8.58
C ASP A 280 -1.61 -20.01 -9.29
N GLY A 281 -0.53 -20.35 -8.57
CA GLY A 281 0.84 -20.37 -9.07
C GLY A 281 1.41 -21.77 -9.27
N ASP A 282 2.30 -21.92 -10.25
CA ASP A 282 3.13 -23.13 -10.39
C ASP A 282 3.96 -23.37 -9.11
N SER A 283 4.16 -24.64 -8.76
CA SER A 283 4.98 -25.05 -7.60
C SER A 283 6.43 -24.51 -7.63
N SER A 284 6.87 -23.97 -8.77
CA SER A 284 8.13 -23.23 -8.95
C SER A 284 8.21 -21.94 -8.13
N LYS A 285 7.08 -21.29 -7.80
CA LYS A 285 7.06 -20.05 -6.98
C LYS A 285 7.54 -20.28 -5.55
N LEU A 286 7.38 -21.49 -5.03
CA LEU A 286 7.92 -21.92 -3.73
C LEU A 286 9.42 -22.19 -3.76
N ALA A 287 10.03 -22.38 -4.93
CA ALA A 287 11.47 -22.63 -5.06
C ALA A 287 12.31 -21.37 -4.85
N VAL A 288 11.74 -20.19 -5.16
CA VAL A 288 12.35 -18.87 -4.93
C VAL A 288 12.35 -18.51 -3.43
N ILE A 289 11.46 -19.13 -2.66
CA ILE A 289 11.38 -18.95 -1.22
C ILE A 289 12.52 -19.73 -0.57
N GLY A 290 13.52 -19.03 -0.02
CA GLY A 290 14.65 -19.68 0.67
C GLY A 290 14.18 -20.67 1.74
N ASP A 291 14.94 -21.75 1.96
CA ASP A 291 14.53 -22.89 2.80
C ASP A 291 14.07 -22.49 4.21
N GLU A 292 14.68 -21.47 4.80
CA GLU A 292 14.33 -20.96 6.12
C GLU A 292 12.95 -20.29 6.13
N VAL A 293 12.66 -19.45 5.13
CA VAL A 293 11.39 -18.75 4.96
C VAL A 293 10.29 -19.77 4.66
N ARG A 294 10.58 -20.74 3.78
CA ARG A 294 9.67 -21.84 3.45
C ARG A 294 9.33 -22.66 4.70
N THR A 295 10.34 -23.00 5.51
CA THR A 295 10.12 -23.75 6.76
C THR A 295 9.26 -22.94 7.74
N SER A 296 9.52 -21.64 7.87
CA SER A 296 8.75 -20.75 8.74
C SER A 296 7.29 -20.62 8.28
N PHE A 297 7.08 -20.47 6.98
CA PHE A 297 5.75 -20.46 6.37
C PHE A 297 5.02 -21.79 6.58
N LEU A 298 5.66 -22.94 6.37
CA LEU A 298 5.06 -24.26 6.61
C LEU A 298 4.70 -24.47 8.09
N ARG A 299 5.51 -23.95 9.03
CA ARG A 299 5.17 -23.98 10.47
C ARG A 299 3.93 -23.13 10.75
N LEU A 300 3.84 -21.92 10.18
CA LEU A 300 2.67 -21.06 10.28
C LEU A 300 1.43 -21.78 9.71
N MET A 301 1.55 -22.39 8.53
CA MET A 301 0.45 -23.14 7.89
C MET A 301 -0.04 -24.30 8.75
N ARG A 302 0.86 -25.11 9.32
CA ARG A 302 0.47 -26.22 10.22
C ARG A 302 -0.30 -25.73 11.44
N ARG A 303 0.08 -24.58 11.99
CA ARG A 303 -0.62 -23.98 13.15
C ARG A 303 -1.96 -23.40 12.76
N PHE A 304 -2.03 -22.73 11.61
CA PHE A 304 -3.29 -22.25 11.03
C PHE A 304 -4.29 -23.38 10.83
N SER A 305 -3.87 -24.50 10.21
CA SER A 305 -4.74 -25.67 10.04
C SER A 305 -5.25 -26.22 11.37
N ARG A 306 -4.42 -26.27 12.42
CA ARG A 306 -4.84 -26.71 13.77
C ARG A 306 -5.86 -25.77 14.39
N ARG A 307 -5.69 -24.45 14.28
CA ARG A 307 -6.64 -23.45 14.83
C ARG A 307 -8.01 -23.55 14.17
N ARG A 308 -8.08 -23.77 12.85
CA ARG A 308 -9.36 -23.98 12.16
C ARG A 308 -10.06 -25.25 12.61
N LEU A 309 -9.32 -26.34 12.80
CA LEU A 309 -9.88 -27.60 13.29
C LEU A 309 -10.39 -27.48 14.74
N SER A 310 -9.68 -26.74 15.61
CA SER A 310 -10.17 -26.52 16.99
C SER A 310 -11.40 -25.61 17.05
N SER A 311 -11.46 -24.56 16.22
CA SER A 311 -12.62 -23.67 16.15
C SER A 311 -13.88 -24.37 15.61
N THR A 312 -13.72 -25.29 14.65
CA THR A 312 -14.84 -26.11 14.14
C THR A 312 -15.30 -27.18 15.14
N ALA A 313 -14.39 -27.72 15.97
CA ALA A 313 -14.74 -28.65 17.03
C ALA A 313 -15.52 -27.97 18.18
N GLU A 314 -15.09 -26.78 18.63
CA GLU A 314 -15.80 -26.01 19.66
C GLU A 314 -17.18 -25.51 19.21
N SER A 315 -17.36 -25.26 17.90
CA SER A 315 -18.68 -24.88 17.34
C SER A 315 -19.65 -26.06 17.22
N LYS A 316 -19.18 -27.32 17.20
CA LYS A 316 -20.03 -28.51 17.15
C LYS A 316 -20.52 -28.96 18.52
N ASP A 317 -19.77 -28.67 19.58
CA ASP A 317 -20.18 -28.97 20.97
C ASP A 317 -21.32 -28.06 21.48
N GLY A 318 -21.72 -27.03 20.72
CA GLY A 318 -22.86 -26.16 21.03
C GLY A 318 -24.17 -26.53 20.32
N SER A 319 -24.16 -27.43 19.35
CA SER A 319 -25.37 -27.82 18.61
C SER A 319 -25.22 -29.20 17.96
N GLU A 320 -25.47 -30.27 18.72
CA GLU A 320 -25.80 -31.56 18.12
C GLU A 320 -26.65 -32.39 19.10
N THR A 321 -27.97 -32.17 19.03
CA THR A 321 -28.91 -33.30 18.98
C THR A 321 -29.46 -33.35 17.55
N GLU A 322 -28.91 -34.22 16.72
CA GLU A 322 -29.64 -35.33 16.09
C GLU A 322 -28.93 -35.90 14.85
N ASN A 323 -28.91 -37.24 14.84
CA ASN A 323 -28.90 -38.16 13.71
C ASN A 323 -27.66 -38.28 12.80
N VAL A 324 -26.87 -39.28 13.22
CA VAL A 324 -26.26 -40.34 12.41
C VAL A 324 -26.96 -40.58 11.06
N GLU A 325 -26.25 -40.31 9.97
CA GLU A 325 -26.32 -41.15 8.77
C GLU A 325 -24.91 -41.28 8.17
N SER A 326 -24.40 -42.50 8.28
CA SER A 326 -23.10 -42.97 7.82
C SER A 326 -23.01 -43.02 6.29
N LEU A 327 -21.93 -42.47 5.74
CA LEU A 327 -21.49 -42.73 4.35
C LEU A 327 -20.09 -43.39 4.35
N PRO A 328 -19.80 -44.25 3.36
CA PRO A 328 -18.67 -45.18 3.40
C PRO A 328 -17.34 -44.50 3.05
N VAL A 329 -16.30 -44.99 3.69
CA VAL A 329 -14.89 -44.69 3.45
C VAL A 329 -14.47 -45.34 2.13
N ASP A 330 -13.99 -44.54 1.17
CA ASP A 330 -13.37 -45.01 -0.06
C ASP A 330 -11.84 -44.97 0.11
N GLU A 331 -11.25 -46.13 0.44
CA GLU A 331 -9.81 -46.37 0.53
C GLU A 331 -9.22 -46.48 -0.88
N GLY A 332 -8.97 -45.33 -1.52
CA GLY A 332 -8.48 -45.30 -2.91
C GLY A 332 -7.37 -44.30 -3.24
N TYR A 333 -6.95 -43.43 -2.30
CA TYR A 333 -6.09 -42.28 -2.63
C TYR A 333 -4.67 -42.29 -2.04
N GLU A 334 -4.29 -43.31 -1.25
CA GLU A 334 -2.94 -43.35 -0.65
C GLU A 334 -1.86 -44.00 -1.54
N GLU A 335 -2.22 -44.64 -2.67
CA GLU A 335 -1.24 -45.40 -3.47
C GLU A 335 -0.62 -44.60 -4.65
N GLU A 336 -1.14 -43.41 -4.99
CA GLU A 336 -0.68 -42.65 -6.17
C GLU A 336 0.37 -41.55 -5.85
N LEU A 337 0.68 -41.30 -4.57
CA LEU A 337 1.67 -40.29 -4.14
C LEU A 337 3.09 -40.83 -3.91
N MET A 338 3.30 -42.13 -4.05
CA MET A 338 4.63 -42.77 -3.94
C MET A 338 5.28 -43.08 -5.29
N ALA A 339 4.62 -42.76 -6.41
CA ALA A 339 5.06 -43.14 -7.76
C ALA A 339 5.69 -42.00 -8.59
N THR A 340 5.63 -40.74 -8.15
CA THR A 340 6.27 -39.60 -8.83
C THR A 340 7.47 -39.10 -8.04
N GLY A 341 8.58 -39.85 -8.13
CA GLY A 341 9.90 -39.35 -7.79
C GLY A 341 10.35 -38.31 -8.82
N LEU A 342 10.06 -37.04 -8.56
CA LEU A 342 10.72 -35.85 -9.11
C LEU A 342 10.70 -34.72 -8.07
#